data_AF-A0A1G9GQ71-F1
#
_entry.id   AF-A0A1G9GQ71-F1
#
_cell.length_a   1.000
_cell.length_b   1.000
_cell.length_c   1.000
_cell.angle_alpha   90.00
_cell.angle_beta   90.00
_cell.angle_gamma   90.00
#
_symmetry.space_group_name_H-M   'P 1'
#
loop_
_entity.id
_entity.type
_entity.pdbx_description
1 polymer ?
#
loop_
_entity_poly.entity_id
_entity_poly.type
_entity_poly.pdbx_seq_one_letter_code
_entity_poly.pdbx_strand_id
1 'polypeptide(L)'
;MGSRQTRRLIRAMETGEPCVAHTRYSLRPYAKLAGGAALAEHFGYEYADTWSGGQDGTYVQLVPDPTPQARLKAQATRSRYPDASSGGPIPAVDRAAVELLKIRMKFDLSRPDRVAATKSVAIGGGLAWAIGSAISALAGNSGAALALAALALLFPLMYGVSRHWTPRLNAQYARQLTAAGYLQVTDTQGRLRYMPGGRLPGHGNPYAPMS
;
A
#
# COMPACT_ATOMS: atom_id res chain seq x y z
N MET A 1 -14.50 2.85 -1.78
CA MET A 1 -14.35 4.24 -1.29
C MET A 1 -15.74 4.84 -1.08
N GLY A 2 -15.86 5.95 -0.35
CA GLY A 2 -17.13 6.70 -0.35
C GLY A 2 -17.32 7.41 -1.70
N SER A 3 -18.58 7.63 -2.12
CA SER A 3 -18.91 8.25 -3.42
C SER A 3 -18.19 9.58 -3.66
N ARG A 4 -18.07 10.43 -2.63
CA ARG A 4 -17.32 11.70 -2.70
C ARG A 4 -15.84 11.50 -3.01
N GLN A 5 -15.18 10.53 -2.36
CA GLN A 5 -13.76 10.23 -2.58
C GLN A 5 -13.54 9.65 -3.99
N THR A 6 -14.42 8.77 -4.43
CA THR A 6 -14.37 8.21 -5.79
C THR A 6 -14.50 9.30 -6.85
N ARG A 7 -15.46 10.23 -6.71
CA ARG A 7 -15.63 11.35 -7.64
C ARG A 7 -14.45 12.31 -7.64
N ARG A 8 -13.90 12.61 -6.46
CA ARG A 8 -12.68 13.41 -6.34
C ARG A 8 -11.50 12.76 -7.07
N LEU A 9 -11.38 11.43 -6.97
CA LEU A 9 -10.36 10.68 -7.70
C LEU A 9 -10.55 10.79 -9.21
N ILE A 10 -11.77 10.60 -9.72
CA ILE A 10 -12.06 10.73 -11.16
C ILE A 10 -11.72 12.13 -11.66
N ARG A 11 -12.13 13.17 -10.93
CA ARG A 11 -11.78 14.56 -11.27
C ARG A 11 -10.27 14.80 -11.27
N ALA A 12 -9.53 14.20 -10.35
CA ALA A 12 -8.08 14.29 -10.35
C ALA A 12 -7.42 13.57 -11.54
N MET A 13 -8.08 12.58 -12.13
CA MET A 13 -7.60 11.89 -13.34
C MET A 13 -7.91 12.65 -14.65
N GLU A 14 -8.78 13.65 -14.61
CA GLU A 14 -9.09 14.49 -15.77
C GLU A 14 -7.92 15.40 -16.13
N THR A 15 -7.07 15.74 -15.15
CA THR A 15 -5.89 16.60 -15.38
C THR A 15 -4.80 15.90 -16.18
N GLY A 16 -4.82 14.56 -16.26
CA GLY A 16 -3.76 13.79 -16.90
C GLY A 16 -2.46 13.71 -16.09
N GLU A 17 -2.45 14.28 -14.88
CA GLU A 17 -1.30 14.25 -13.97
C GLU A 17 -1.35 13.02 -13.04
N PRO A 18 -0.22 12.59 -12.45
CA PRO A 18 -0.21 11.61 -11.38
C PRO A 18 -1.12 12.05 -10.23
N CYS A 19 -1.94 11.14 -9.73
CA CYS A 19 -2.90 11.45 -8.66
C CYS A 19 -2.73 10.51 -7.47
N VAL A 20 -3.08 11.02 -6.27
CA VAL A 20 -2.95 10.28 -5.02
C VAL A 20 -4.32 10.03 -4.41
N ALA A 21 -4.69 8.76 -4.29
CA ALA A 21 -5.83 8.32 -3.52
C ALA A 21 -5.41 8.07 -2.08
N HIS A 22 -6.21 8.51 -1.11
CA HIS A 22 -5.93 8.24 0.30
C HIS A 22 -7.20 7.86 1.04
N THR A 23 -7.02 7.11 2.14
CA THR A 23 -8.12 6.78 3.05
C THR A 23 -7.69 7.03 4.48
N ARG A 24 -8.46 7.87 5.17
CA ARG A 24 -8.30 8.19 6.59
C ARG A 24 -9.25 7.30 7.40
N TYR A 25 -8.79 6.79 8.54
CA TYR A 25 -9.61 6.09 9.53
C TYR A 25 -10.51 4.97 8.94
N SER A 26 -9.96 4.10 8.10
CA SER A 26 -10.72 2.97 7.54
C SER A 26 -10.29 1.64 8.15
N LEU A 27 -11.27 0.84 8.59
CA LEU A 27 -11.05 -0.56 9.01
C LEU A 27 -10.57 -1.48 7.88
N ARG A 28 -10.75 -1.09 6.61
CA ARG A 28 -10.35 -1.86 5.40
C ARG A 28 -9.71 -0.93 4.36
N PRO A 29 -8.56 -0.31 4.67
CA PRO A 29 -7.98 0.72 3.82
C PRO A 29 -7.60 0.16 2.44
N TYR A 30 -7.00 -1.03 2.41
CA TYR A 30 -6.57 -1.69 1.18
C TYR A 30 -7.71 -2.05 0.23
N ALA A 31 -8.86 -2.51 0.73
CA ALA A 31 -9.98 -2.87 -0.14
C ALA A 31 -10.59 -1.62 -0.81
N LYS A 32 -10.65 -0.49 -0.06
CA LYS A 32 -11.14 0.78 -0.61
C LYS A 32 -10.16 1.34 -1.65
N LEU A 33 -8.87 1.29 -1.35
CA LEU A 33 -7.82 1.81 -2.24
C LEU A 33 -7.64 0.94 -3.49
N ALA A 34 -7.66 -0.39 -3.36
CA ALA A 34 -7.63 -1.31 -4.50
C ALA A 34 -8.85 -1.14 -5.41
N GLY A 35 -10.04 -0.92 -4.83
CA GLY A 35 -11.23 -0.55 -5.60
C GLY A 35 -11.07 0.76 -6.37
N GLY A 36 -10.43 1.76 -5.76
CA GLY A 36 -10.12 3.04 -6.43
C GLY A 36 -9.08 2.89 -7.54
N ALA A 37 -8.03 2.09 -7.32
CA ALA A 37 -7.01 1.81 -8.31
C ALA A 37 -7.55 1.01 -9.50
N ALA A 38 -8.36 -0.03 -9.26
CA ALA A 38 -9.01 -0.78 -10.33
C ALA A 38 -10.02 0.09 -11.10
N LEU A 39 -10.69 1.03 -10.44
CA LEU A 39 -11.50 2.04 -11.13
C LEU A 39 -10.63 2.94 -12.03
N ALA A 40 -9.48 3.37 -11.53
CA ALA A 40 -8.55 4.22 -12.26
C ALA A 40 -8.00 3.55 -13.53
N GLU A 41 -7.82 2.22 -13.53
CA GLU A 41 -7.45 1.44 -14.72
C GLU A 41 -8.48 1.49 -15.85
N HIS A 42 -9.74 1.83 -15.58
CA HIS A 42 -10.72 2.10 -16.63
C HIS A 42 -10.51 3.48 -17.27
N PHE A 43 -9.96 4.43 -16.51
CA PHE A 43 -9.64 5.79 -16.98
C PHE A 43 -8.20 5.93 -17.49
N GLY A 44 -7.48 4.82 -17.70
CA GLY A 44 -6.13 4.82 -18.26
C GLY A 44 -5.04 5.15 -17.25
N TYR A 45 -5.28 4.95 -15.96
CA TYR A 45 -4.30 5.10 -14.90
C TYR A 45 -3.87 3.74 -14.36
N GLU A 46 -2.62 3.61 -13.96
CA GLU A 46 -2.09 2.39 -13.35
C GLU A 46 -1.59 2.65 -11.93
N TYR A 47 -1.64 1.60 -11.11
CA TYR A 47 -1.14 1.63 -9.73
C TYR A 47 0.40 1.65 -9.70
N ALA A 48 0.96 2.70 -9.10
CA ALA A 48 2.40 2.94 -9.00
C ALA A 48 3.00 2.48 -7.66
N ASP A 49 2.55 3.05 -6.53
CA ASP A 49 3.10 2.74 -5.20
C ASP A 49 2.05 2.95 -4.09
N THR A 50 2.24 2.28 -2.96
CA THR A 50 1.42 2.43 -1.74
C THR A 50 2.33 2.72 -0.56
N TRP A 51 1.92 3.66 0.30
CA TRP A 51 2.58 3.87 1.57
C TRP A 51 1.60 4.18 2.69
N SER A 52 2.04 3.93 3.93
CA SER A 52 1.34 4.37 5.13
C SER A 52 1.96 5.68 5.60
N GLY A 53 1.13 6.67 5.86
CA GLY A 53 1.52 7.91 6.56
C GLY A 53 1.27 7.84 8.06
N GLY A 54 1.20 6.64 8.66
CA GLY A 54 0.90 6.48 10.08
C GLY A 54 -0.51 6.98 10.43
N GLN A 55 -0.59 8.03 11.24
CA GLN A 55 -1.87 8.61 11.69
C GLN A 55 -2.69 9.24 10.56
N ASP A 56 -2.06 9.66 9.46
CA ASP A 56 -2.76 10.29 8.35
C ASP A 56 -3.41 9.29 7.38
N GLY A 57 -3.11 7.99 7.54
CA GLY A 57 -3.77 6.91 6.84
C GLY A 57 -2.89 6.21 5.81
N THR A 58 -3.53 5.61 4.81
CA THR A 58 -2.86 4.89 3.71
C THR A 58 -3.09 5.60 2.40
N TYR A 59 -2.03 5.71 1.61
CA TYR A 59 -1.97 6.43 0.35
C TYR A 59 -1.60 5.47 -0.78
N VAL A 60 -2.18 5.74 -1.94
CA VAL A 60 -1.90 5.06 -3.20
C VAL A 60 -1.61 6.11 -4.26
N GLN A 61 -0.47 5.97 -4.94
CA GLN A 61 -0.12 6.76 -6.11
C GLN A 61 -0.59 6.04 -7.37
N LEU A 62 -1.26 6.80 -8.24
CA LEU A 62 -1.72 6.38 -9.55
C LEU A 62 -1.06 7.27 -10.59
N VAL A 63 -0.61 6.68 -11.69
CA VAL A 63 0.10 7.38 -12.75
C VAL A 63 -0.62 7.09 -14.08
N PRO A 64 -0.70 8.05 -15.00
CA PRO A 64 -1.23 7.77 -16.33
C PRO A 64 -0.43 6.65 -17.01
N ASP A 65 -1.12 5.66 -17.57
CA ASP A 65 -0.50 4.63 -18.39
C ASP A 65 -0.32 5.20 -19.82
N PRO A 66 0.93 5.37 -20.29
CA PRO A 66 1.22 5.96 -21.60
C PRO A 66 0.91 5.01 -22.77
N THR A 67 0.55 3.75 -22.52
CA THR A 67 0.30 2.79 -23.60
C THR A 67 -0.88 3.21 -24.49
N PRO A 68 -0.79 2.96 -25.81
CA PRO A 68 -1.91 3.22 -26.73
C PRO A 68 -3.20 2.51 -26.31
N GLN A 69 -3.10 1.30 -25.77
CA GLN A 69 -4.23 0.51 -25.29
C GLN A 69 -4.93 1.16 -24.10
N ALA A 70 -4.18 1.64 -23.10
CA ALA A 70 -4.75 2.32 -21.95
C ALA A 70 -5.44 3.63 -22.35
N ARG A 71 -4.86 4.40 -23.28
CA ARG A 71 -5.50 5.62 -23.81
C ARG A 71 -6.80 5.33 -24.54
N LEU A 72 -6.83 4.29 -25.39
CA LEU A 72 -8.05 3.87 -26.09
C LEU A 72 -9.14 3.43 -25.10
N LYS A 73 -8.77 2.65 -24.08
CA LYS A 73 -9.69 2.21 -23.01
C LYS A 73 -10.21 3.40 -22.20
N ALA A 74 -9.35 4.37 -21.88
CA ALA A 74 -9.72 5.59 -21.17
C ALA A 74 -10.70 6.43 -21.98
N GLN A 75 -10.44 6.61 -23.28
CA GLN A 75 -11.34 7.35 -24.17
C GLN A 75 -12.70 6.65 -24.29
N ALA A 76 -12.72 5.34 -24.54
CA ALA A 76 -13.96 4.57 -24.61
C ALA A 76 -14.76 4.64 -23.29
N THR A 77 -14.08 4.56 -22.15
CA THR A 77 -14.72 4.67 -20.83
C THR A 77 -15.28 6.07 -20.61
N ARG A 78 -14.53 7.13 -20.93
CA ARG A 78 -15.01 8.52 -20.81
C ARG A 78 -16.21 8.79 -21.70
N SER A 79 -16.21 8.28 -22.93
CA SER A 79 -17.36 8.38 -23.84
C SER A 79 -18.60 7.64 -23.31
N ARG A 80 -18.42 6.49 -22.66
CA ARG A 80 -19.52 5.71 -22.07
C ARG A 80 -20.03 6.28 -20.74
N TYR A 81 -19.18 6.98 -19.99
CA TYR A 81 -19.47 7.53 -18.68
C TYR A 81 -19.05 9.01 -18.58
N PRO A 82 -19.68 9.92 -19.35
CA PRO A 82 -19.28 11.33 -19.42
C PRO A 82 -19.45 12.06 -18.08
N ASP A 83 -20.45 11.69 -17.29
CA ASP A 83 -20.78 12.33 -16.00
C ASP A 83 -20.16 11.64 -14.77
N ALA A 84 -19.19 10.74 -14.95
CA ALA A 84 -18.64 9.95 -13.85
C ALA A 84 -18.01 10.81 -12.73
N SER A 85 -17.51 12.00 -13.07
CA SER A 85 -16.92 12.96 -12.10
C SER A 85 -17.94 13.92 -11.48
N SER A 86 -19.06 14.18 -12.15
CA SER A 86 -20.08 15.18 -11.78
C SER A 86 -21.28 14.58 -11.04
N GLY A 87 -21.50 13.26 -11.14
CA GLY A 87 -22.56 12.58 -10.37
C GLY A 87 -23.23 11.41 -11.04
N GLY A 88 -22.92 11.16 -12.31
CA GLY A 88 -23.46 10.08 -13.12
C GLY A 88 -22.94 8.69 -12.75
N PRO A 89 -23.31 7.68 -13.56
CA PRO A 89 -22.93 6.29 -13.33
C PRO A 89 -21.41 6.11 -13.41
N ILE A 90 -20.88 5.24 -12.57
CA ILE A 90 -19.45 4.91 -12.49
C ILE A 90 -19.27 3.49 -13.04
N PRO A 91 -18.19 3.21 -13.81
CA PRO A 91 -17.87 1.86 -14.26
C PRO A 91 -17.89 0.84 -13.11
N ALA A 92 -18.51 -0.31 -13.35
CA ALA A 92 -18.43 -1.43 -12.42
C ALA A 92 -17.01 -2.00 -12.44
N VAL A 93 -16.46 -2.22 -11.25
CA VAL A 93 -15.10 -2.73 -11.08
C VAL A 93 -15.16 -4.23 -10.80
N ASP A 94 -14.37 -5.00 -11.54
CA ASP A 94 -14.24 -6.45 -11.32
C ASP A 94 -13.63 -6.74 -9.93
N ARG A 95 -14.28 -7.66 -9.19
CA ARG A 95 -13.83 -8.05 -7.86
C ARG A 95 -12.47 -8.77 -7.91
N ALA A 96 -12.21 -9.59 -8.93
CA ALA A 96 -10.95 -10.31 -9.03
C ALA A 96 -9.77 -9.33 -9.24
N ALA A 97 -9.94 -8.32 -10.11
CA ALA A 97 -8.96 -7.25 -10.27
C ALA A 97 -8.69 -6.49 -8.96
N VAL A 98 -9.74 -6.17 -8.18
CA VAL A 98 -9.60 -5.52 -6.87
C VAL A 98 -8.84 -6.40 -5.88
N GLU A 99 -9.06 -7.72 -5.89
CA GLU A 99 -8.36 -8.64 -5.01
C GLU A 99 -6.87 -8.75 -5.34
N LEU A 100 -6.51 -8.82 -6.62
CA LEU A 100 -5.12 -8.83 -7.06
C LEU A 100 -4.39 -7.53 -6.68
N LEU A 101 -5.01 -6.38 -6.90
CA LEU A 101 -4.46 -5.09 -6.45
C LEU A 101 -4.33 -5.03 -4.93
N LYS A 102 -5.30 -5.56 -4.18
CA LYS A 102 -5.21 -5.64 -2.71
C LYS A 102 -4.01 -6.47 -2.28
N ILE A 103 -3.75 -7.60 -2.94
CA ILE A 103 -2.60 -8.46 -2.67
C ILE A 103 -1.29 -7.71 -2.99
N ARG A 104 -1.21 -7.05 -4.15
CA ARG A 104 -0.06 -6.25 -4.57
C ARG A 104 0.25 -5.11 -3.59
N MET A 105 -0.76 -4.32 -3.20
CA MET A 105 -0.60 -3.24 -2.21
C MET A 105 -0.11 -3.75 -0.86
N LYS A 106 -0.65 -4.89 -0.39
CA LYS A 106 -0.18 -5.52 0.85
C LYS A 106 1.27 -5.99 0.75
N PHE A 107 1.67 -6.55 -0.39
CA PHE A 107 3.05 -6.96 -0.63
C PHE A 107 4.03 -5.78 -0.65
N ASP A 108 3.62 -4.64 -1.22
CA ASP A 108 4.42 -3.42 -1.25
C ASP A 108 4.58 -2.80 0.15
N LEU A 109 3.54 -2.89 1.00
CA LEU A 109 3.56 -2.33 2.36
C LEU A 109 4.23 -3.23 3.41
N SER A 110 4.21 -4.56 3.24
CA SER A 110 4.71 -5.54 4.22
C SER A 110 6.24 -5.61 4.29
N ARG A 111 6.94 -4.51 3.97
CA ARG A 111 8.39 -4.53 3.75
C ARG A 111 9.20 -3.93 4.89
N PRO A 112 10.31 -4.59 5.28
CA PRO A 112 11.09 -4.21 6.46
C PRO A 112 11.80 -2.85 6.36
N ASP A 113 12.01 -2.36 5.14
CA ASP A 113 12.82 -1.20 4.79
C ASP A 113 12.22 0.11 5.33
N ARG A 114 10.89 0.19 5.41
CA ARG A 114 10.19 1.33 6.05
C ARG A 114 9.95 1.14 7.56
N VAL A 115 10.23 -0.06 8.08
CA VAL A 115 10.14 -0.40 9.51
C VAL A 115 11.46 -0.12 10.24
N ALA A 116 12.53 0.27 9.53
CA ALA A 116 13.84 0.53 10.16
C ALA A 116 13.79 1.60 11.27
N ALA A 117 12.98 2.66 11.09
CA ALA A 117 12.75 3.67 12.12
C ALA A 117 11.92 3.12 13.31
N THR A 118 11.00 2.19 13.07
CA THR A 118 10.24 1.51 14.13
C THR A 118 11.10 0.46 14.85
N LYS A 119 12.09 -0.14 14.18
CA LYS A 119 13.02 -1.10 14.78
C LYS A 119 13.90 -0.44 15.84
N SER A 120 14.44 0.75 15.57
CA SER A 120 15.24 1.48 16.56
C SER A 120 14.39 1.97 17.74
N VAL A 121 13.16 2.44 17.49
CA VAL A 121 12.23 2.85 18.55
C VAL A 121 11.73 1.68 19.39
N ALA A 122 11.48 0.51 18.78
CA ALA A 122 11.06 -0.69 19.51
C ALA A 122 12.20 -1.27 20.37
N ILE A 123 13.42 -1.30 19.85
CA ILE A 123 14.61 -1.76 20.61
C ILE A 123 14.97 -0.75 21.70
N GLY A 124 14.97 0.55 21.39
CA GLY A 124 15.25 1.62 22.36
C GLY A 124 14.17 1.75 23.44
N GLY A 125 12.89 1.61 23.06
CA GLY A 125 11.77 1.58 23.98
C GLY A 125 11.82 0.36 24.91
N GLY A 126 12.06 -0.84 24.39
CA GLY A 126 12.21 -2.04 25.21
C GLY A 126 13.33 -1.92 26.25
N LEU A 127 14.46 -1.32 25.87
CA LEU A 127 15.61 -1.12 26.77
C LEU A 127 15.31 -0.08 27.87
N ALA A 128 14.73 1.08 27.52
CA ALA A 128 14.36 2.10 28.48
C ALA A 128 13.32 1.60 29.50
N TRP A 129 12.39 0.75 29.06
CA TRP A 129 11.37 0.16 29.93
C TRP A 129 11.91 -0.95 30.84
N ALA A 130 12.86 -1.76 30.37
CA ALA A 130 13.57 -2.74 31.21
C ALA A 130 14.42 -2.05 32.30
N ILE A 131 14.98 -0.88 32.01
CA ILE A 131 15.69 -0.06 33.01
C ILE A 131 14.69 0.51 34.04
N GLY A 132 13.55 1.02 33.58
CA GLY A 132 12.49 1.53 34.47
C GLY A 132 11.88 0.47 35.40
N SER A 133 11.80 -0.78 34.93
CA SER A 133 11.32 -1.92 35.73
C SER A 133 12.32 -2.33 36.83
N ALA A 134 13.62 -2.35 36.50
CA ALA A 134 14.67 -2.60 37.47
C ALA A 134 14.70 -1.54 38.58
N ILE A 135 14.56 -0.25 38.22
CA ILE A 135 14.51 0.86 39.19
C ILE A 135 13.27 0.75 40.09
N SER A 136 12.10 0.41 39.54
CA SER A 136 10.86 0.26 40.32
C SER A 136 10.90 -0.95 41.27
N ALA A 137 11.58 -2.03 40.87
CA ALA A 137 11.79 -3.20 41.71
C ALA A 137 12.74 -2.89 42.87
N LEU A 138 13.83 -2.15 42.63
CA LEU A 138 14.73 -1.67 43.68
C LEU A 138 14.03 -0.71 44.67
N ALA A 139 13.00 0.01 44.22
CA ALA A 139 12.18 0.90 45.05
C ALA A 139 11.09 0.18 45.88
N GLY A 140 11.04 -1.16 45.86
CA GLY A 140 10.11 -1.95 46.69
C GLY A 140 8.68 -2.06 46.16
N ASN A 141 8.41 -1.60 44.93
CA ASN A 141 7.07 -1.65 44.33
C ASN A 141 6.89 -2.91 43.47
N SER A 142 6.76 -4.06 44.11
CA SER A 142 6.74 -5.40 43.49
C SER A 142 5.66 -5.58 42.43
N GLY A 143 4.49 -4.93 42.59
CA GLY A 143 3.39 -4.99 41.62
C GLY A 143 3.70 -4.28 40.30
N ALA A 144 4.36 -3.12 40.37
CA ALA A 144 4.80 -2.41 39.18
C ALA A 144 5.94 -3.16 38.46
N ALA A 145 6.85 -3.77 39.21
CA ALA A 145 7.94 -4.58 38.65
C ALA A 145 7.43 -5.78 37.83
N LEU A 146 6.42 -6.50 38.33
CA LEU A 146 5.78 -7.62 37.62
C LEU A 146 5.05 -7.18 36.35
N ALA A 147 4.28 -6.09 36.41
CA ALA A 147 3.58 -5.54 35.24
C ALA A 147 4.56 -5.10 34.14
N LEU A 148 5.66 -4.46 34.53
CA LEU A 148 6.69 -4.01 33.61
C LEU A 148 7.50 -5.17 33.01
N ALA A 149 7.81 -6.21 33.79
CA ALA A 149 8.47 -7.41 33.30
C ALA A 149 7.58 -8.17 32.29
N ALA A 150 6.28 -8.31 32.57
CA ALA A 150 5.33 -8.93 31.65
C ALA A 150 5.22 -8.16 30.33
N LEU A 151 5.16 -6.82 30.39
CA LEU A 151 5.12 -5.97 29.20
C LEU A 151 6.44 -6.04 28.41
N ALA A 152 7.59 -6.04 29.11
CA ALA A 152 8.91 -6.17 28.49
C ALA A 152 9.08 -7.51 27.76
N LEU A 153 8.42 -8.58 28.21
CA LEU A 153 8.43 -9.90 27.55
C LEU A 153 7.49 -9.95 26.34
N LEU A 154 6.42 -9.15 26.34
CA LEU A 154 5.46 -9.06 25.24
C LEU A 154 6.09 -8.47 23.96
N PHE A 155 6.96 -7.47 24.10
CA PHE A 155 7.64 -6.81 22.97
C PHE A 155 8.49 -7.75 22.09
N PRO A 156 9.46 -8.51 22.63
CA PRO A 156 10.25 -9.45 21.84
C PRO A 156 9.39 -10.61 21.32
N LEU A 157 8.33 -11.00 22.03
CA LEU A 157 7.39 -12.01 21.54
C LEU A 157 6.64 -11.51 20.30
N MET A 158 6.06 -10.32 20.34
CA MET A 158 5.40 -9.69 19.19
C MET A 158 6.38 -9.46 18.03
N TYR A 159 7.60 -9.01 18.33
CA TYR A 159 8.63 -8.81 17.33
C TYR A 159 9.08 -10.13 16.67
N GLY A 160 9.32 -11.18 17.47
CA GLY A 160 9.67 -12.51 16.98
C GLY A 160 8.59 -13.09 16.07
N VAL A 161 7.32 -13.01 16.49
CA VAL A 161 6.17 -13.42 15.67
C VAL A 161 6.15 -12.66 14.34
N SER A 162 6.33 -11.34 14.37
CA SER A 162 6.32 -10.52 13.15
C SER A 162 7.42 -10.91 12.16
N ARG A 163 8.61 -11.31 12.65
CA ARG A 163 9.77 -11.67 11.83
C ARG A 163 9.59 -13.00 11.10
N HIS A 164 8.84 -13.93 11.67
CA HIS A 164 8.55 -15.22 11.06
C HIS A 164 7.27 -15.22 10.19
N TRP A 165 6.28 -14.40 10.54
CA TRP A 165 5.02 -14.33 9.80
C TRP A 165 5.11 -13.49 8.53
N THR A 166 5.81 -12.35 8.57
CA THR A 166 5.89 -11.43 7.42
C THR A 166 6.49 -12.09 6.17
N PRO A 167 7.59 -12.87 6.24
CA PRO A 167 8.13 -13.56 5.07
C PRO A 167 7.17 -14.61 4.51
N ARG A 168 6.46 -15.34 5.38
CA ARG A 168 5.49 -16.37 4.97
C ARG A 168 4.30 -15.75 4.24
N LEU A 169 3.76 -14.65 4.77
CA LEU A 169 2.67 -13.91 4.12
C LEU A 169 3.13 -13.32 2.77
N ASN A 170 4.33 -12.76 2.71
CA ASN A 170 4.89 -12.23 1.48
C ASN A 170 5.09 -13.32 0.42
N ALA A 171 5.51 -14.52 0.82
CA ALA A 171 5.62 -15.67 -0.09
C ALA A 171 4.25 -16.11 -0.63
N GLN A 172 3.19 -16.08 0.19
CA GLN A 172 1.83 -16.38 -0.27
C GLN A 172 1.33 -15.34 -1.27
N TYR A 173 1.56 -14.04 -1.00
CA TYR A 173 1.20 -12.97 -1.94
C TYR A 173 1.98 -13.08 -3.25
N ALA A 174 3.28 -13.35 -3.19
CA ALA A 174 4.12 -13.58 -4.35
C ALA A 174 3.59 -14.74 -5.23
N ARG A 175 3.20 -15.87 -4.61
CA ARG A 175 2.59 -17.00 -5.33
C ARG A 175 1.30 -16.62 -6.03
N GLN A 176 0.41 -15.89 -5.34
CA GLN A 176 -0.87 -15.46 -5.92
C GLN A 176 -0.67 -14.48 -7.08
N LEU A 177 0.27 -13.53 -6.95
CA LEU A 177 0.58 -12.58 -8.02
C LEU A 177 1.23 -13.28 -9.22
N THR A 178 2.17 -14.20 -8.98
CA THR A 178 2.83 -14.96 -10.05
C THR A 178 1.84 -15.87 -10.79
N ALA A 179 0.93 -16.53 -10.06
CA ALA A 179 -0.13 -17.34 -10.65
C ALA A 179 -1.10 -16.51 -11.52
N ALA A 180 -1.28 -15.23 -11.17
CA ALA A 180 -2.05 -14.27 -11.96
C ALA A 180 -1.24 -13.63 -13.12
N GLY A 181 -0.02 -14.10 -13.39
CA GLY A 181 0.83 -13.62 -14.49
C GLY A 181 1.60 -12.33 -14.19
N TYR A 182 1.68 -11.90 -12.93
CA TYR A 182 2.54 -10.77 -12.55
C TYR A 182 3.99 -11.22 -12.55
N LEU A 183 4.86 -10.37 -13.08
CA LEU A 183 6.30 -10.61 -13.15
C LEU A 183 7.02 -9.84 -12.05
N GLN A 184 8.07 -10.45 -11.52
CA GLN A 184 8.95 -9.84 -10.54
C GLN A 184 9.90 -8.86 -11.24
N VAL A 185 9.85 -7.59 -10.84
CA VAL A 185 10.63 -6.48 -11.41
C VAL A 185 11.32 -5.76 -10.28
N THR A 186 12.60 -5.44 -10.43
CA THR A 186 13.30 -4.60 -9.46
C THR A 186 13.21 -3.14 -9.91
N ASP A 187 12.70 -2.29 -9.02
CA ASP A 187 12.64 -0.85 -9.20
C ASP A 187 14.04 -0.21 -9.10
N THR A 188 14.18 1.01 -9.61
CA THR A 188 15.36 1.89 -9.53
C THR A 188 15.92 2.03 -8.12
N GLN A 189 15.08 1.93 -7.09
CA GLN A 189 15.46 1.96 -5.67
C GLN A 189 15.93 0.60 -5.12
N GLY A 190 16.15 -0.41 -5.98
CA GLY A 190 16.48 -1.78 -5.57
C GLY A 190 15.30 -2.54 -4.96
N ARG A 191 14.08 -1.98 -5.03
CA ARG A 191 12.88 -2.57 -4.46
C ARG A 191 12.32 -3.62 -5.41
N LEU A 192 12.17 -4.85 -4.95
CA LEU A 192 11.38 -5.86 -5.68
C LEU A 192 9.96 -5.33 -5.95
N ARG A 193 9.26 -5.68 -7.01
CA ARG A 193 7.83 -5.34 -7.20
C ARG A 193 7.22 -6.40 -8.11
N TYR A 194 5.94 -6.70 -7.91
CA TYR A 194 5.20 -7.56 -8.83
C TYR A 194 4.36 -6.69 -9.76
N MET A 195 4.63 -6.77 -11.06
CA MET A 195 4.06 -5.88 -12.07
C MET A 195 3.32 -6.66 -13.16
N PRO A 196 2.14 -6.21 -13.61
CA PRO A 196 1.49 -6.78 -14.77
C PRO A 196 2.34 -6.50 -16.01
N GLY A 197 2.76 -7.54 -16.73
CA GLY A 197 3.60 -7.41 -17.92
C GLY A 197 5.05 -6.97 -17.66
N GLY A 198 5.53 -6.97 -16.42
CA GLY A 198 6.95 -6.77 -16.09
C GLY A 198 7.50 -5.36 -16.29
N ARG A 199 6.65 -4.34 -16.49
CA ARG A 199 7.08 -2.94 -16.61
C ARG A 199 6.85 -2.16 -15.31
N LEU A 200 7.70 -1.17 -15.04
CA LEU A 200 7.46 -0.22 -13.97
C LEU A 200 6.45 0.85 -14.42
N PRO A 201 5.51 1.26 -13.54
CA PRO A 201 4.52 2.28 -13.85
C PRO A 201 5.14 3.62 -14.23
N GLY A 202 4.56 4.31 -15.23
CA GLY A 202 5.08 5.58 -15.73
C GLY A 202 6.34 5.48 -16.60
N HIS A 203 6.96 4.31 -16.72
CA HIS A 203 8.06 4.05 -17.66
C HIS A 203 7.54 3.43 -18.96
N GLY A 204 6.71 4.17 -19.68
CA GLY A 204 6.30 3.77 -21.02
C GLY A 204 7.07 4.48 -22.11
N ASN A 205 8.41 4.39 -22.08
CA ASN A 205 9.21 4.36 -23.29
C ASN A 205 10.66 3.95 -22.95
N PRO A 206 11.12 2.73 -23.28
CA PRO A 206 12.55 2.41 -23.23
C PRO A 206 13.38 3.20 -24.26
N TYR A 207 12.75 4.02 -25.11
CA TYR A 207 13.39 4.82 -26.17
C TYR A 207 13.05 6.32 -26.10
N ALA A 208 12.60 6.87 -24.98
CA ALA A 208 12.47 8.32 -24.87
C ALA A 208 13.88 8.92 -24.68
N PRO A 209 14.41 9.71 -25.64
CA PRO A 209 15.64 10.44 -25.39
C PRO A 209 15.40 11.44 -24.27
N MET A 210 16.37 11.52 -23.35
CA MET A 210 16.42 12.60 -22.36
C MET A 210 16.51 13.93 -23.14
N SER A 211 15.49 14.77 -22.99
CA SER A 211 15.51 16.18 -23.40
C SER A 211 15.15 17.04 -22.20
#